data_AF-X0RX32-F1
#
_entry.id   AF-X0RX32-F1
#
_cell.length_a   1.000
_cell.length_b   1.000
_cell.length_c   1.000
_cell.angle_alpha   90.00
_cell.angle_beta   90.00
_cell.angle_gamma   90.00
#
_symmetry.space_group_name_H-M   'P 1'
#
loop_
_entity.id
_entity.type
_entity.pdbx_description
1 polymer ?
#
loop_
_entity_poly.entity_id
_entity_poly.type
_entity_poly.pdbx_seq_one_letter_code
_entity_poly.pdbx_strand_id
1 'polypeptide(L)'
;ARELINTLKDKDFEVITCDPNAETEISRRRFPDRVCLLIGSEPTGVSEDLGGLADASVRIPTIASLESLNVATACAISLYEISRQRGFLSITL
;
A
#
# COMPACT_ATOMS: atom_id res chain seq x y z
N ALA A 1 -1.97 -15.73 5.47
CA ALA A 1 -2.13 -14.40 4.86
C ALA A 1 -3.60 -14.08 4.57
N ARG A 2 -4.26 -14.80 3.66
CA ARG A 2 -5.69 -14.61 3.34
C ARG A 2 -6.63 -14.52 4.56
N GLU A 3 -6.55 -15.47 5.49
CA GLU A 3 -7.39 -15.47 6.70
C GLU A 3 -7.19 -14.22 7.56
N LEU A 4 -5.95 -13.76 7.70
CA LEU A 4 -5.63 -12.52 8.42
C LEU A 4 -6.20 -11.29 7.69
N ILE A 5 -6.09 -11.24 6.36
CA ILE A 5 -6.65 -10.16 5.54
C ILE A 5 -8.17 -10.10 5.74
N ASN A 6 -8.87 -11.24 5.64
CA ASN A 6 -10.32 -11.30 5.88
C ASN A 6 -10.67 -10.86 7.31
N THR A 7 -9.92 -11.32 8.31
CA THR A 7 -10.11 -10.89 9.71
C THR A 7 -9.95 -9.38 9.88
N LEU A 8 -9.03 -8.75 9.15
CA LEU A 8 -8.84 -7.30 9.18
C LEU A 8 -9.98 -6.57 8.46
N LYS A 9 -10.48 -7.12 7.35
CA LYS A 9 -11.66 -6.58 6.64
C LYS A 9 -12.92 -6.66 7.51
N ASP A 10 -13.14 -7.77 8.22
CA ASP A 10 -14.24 -7.91 9.18
C ASP A 10 -14.14 -6.92 10.36
N LYS A 11 -12.93 -6.39 10.58
CA LYS A 11 -12.65 -5.33 11.53
C LYS A 11 -12.54 -3.97 10.82
N ASP A 12 -13.23 -3.71 9.72
CA ASP A 12 -13.27 -2.41 9.02
C ASP A 12 -11.90 -1.83 8.60
N PHE A 13 -10.88 -2.66 8.41
CA PHE A 13 -9.67 -2.21 7.73
C PHE A 13 -9.87 -2.30 6.23
N GLU A 14 -9.56 -1.21 5.51
CA GLU A 14 -9.45 -1.26 4.06
C GLU A 14 -8.05 -1.78 3.67
N VAL A 15 -8.03 -2.80 2.83
CA VAL A 15 -6.81 -3.46 2.36
C VAL A 15 -6.32 -2.74 1.12
N ILE A 16 -5.14 -2.11 1.21
CA ILE A 16 -4.57 -1.31 0.12
C ILE A 16 -3.23 -1.93 -0.28
N THR A 17 -3.05 -2.16 -1.57
CA THR A 17 -1.78 -2.65 -2.14
C THR A 17 -1.05 -1.56 -2.93
N CYS A 18 0.27 -1.72 -3.07
CA CYS A 18 1.09 -0.89 -3.95
C CYS A 18 1.50 -1.69 -5.19
N ASP A 19 1.05 -1.25 -6.38
CA ASP A 19 1.36 -1.87 -7.66
C ASP A 19 1.84 -0.78 -8.64
N PRO A 20 3.00 -0.93 -9.31
CA PRO A 20 3.47 0.04 -10.30
C PRO A 20 2.47 0.29 -11.44
N ASN A 21 1.60 -0.68 -11.75
CA ASN A 21 0.62 -0.61 -12.82
C ASN A 21 -0.74 -0.06 -12.37
N ALA A 22 -0.92 0.30 -11.09
CA ALA A 22 -2.18 0.84 -10.62
C ALA A 22 -2.50 2.20 -11.26
N GLU A 23 -3.76 2.46 -11.59
CA GLU A 23 -4.15 3.73 -12.21
C GLU A 23 -4.03 4.92 -11.24
N THR A 24 -4.32 4.68 -9.96
CA THR A 24 -4.39 5.74 -8.94
C THR A 24 -3.03 6.01 -8.33
N GLU A 25 -2.56 7.25 -8.41
CA GLU A 25 -1.35 7.69 -7.69
C GLU A 25 -1.60 7.74 -6.19
N ILE A 26 -0.61 7.32 -5.41
CA ILE A 26 -0.71 7.25 -3.94
C ILE A 26 -1.07 8.59 -3.29
N SER A 27 -0.59 9.70 -3.85
CA SER A 27 -0.85 11.07 -3.38
C SER A 27 -2.27 11.57 -3.67
N ARG A 28 -2.98 10.95 -4.62
CA ARG A 28 -4.35 11.33 -5.02
C ARG A 28 -5.41 10.52 -4.27
N ARG A 29 -5.04 9.37 -3.73
CA ARG A 29 -5.93 8.54 -2.92
C ARG A 29 -6.07 9.15 -1.53
N ARG A 30 -7.32 9.28 -1.06
CA ARG A 30 -7.60 9.51 0.37
C ARG A 30 -7.57 8.18 1.09
N PHE A 31 -6.77 8.07 2.14
CA PHE A 31 -6.70 6.87 2.96
C PHE A 31 -7.72 6.91 4.10
N PRO A 32 -8.38 5.79 4.44
CA PRO A 32 -9.24 5.71 5.61
C PRO A 32 -8.41 5.72 6.91
N ASP A 33 -9.11 5.83 8.04
CA ASP A 33 -8.48 5.77 9.37
C ASP A 33 -7.86 4.39 9.66
N ARG A 34 -8.44 3.33 9.09
CA ARG A 34 -8.00 1.94 9.32
C ARG A 34 -7.53 1.34 8.00
N VAL A 35 -6.21 1.27 7.84
CA VAL A 35 -5.54 0.77 6.62
C VAL A 35 -4.77 -0.50 6.96
N CYS A 36 -4.99 -1.55 6.17
CA CYS A 36 -4.10 -2.69 6.07
C CYS A 36 -3.28 -2.53 4.80
N LEU A 37 -1.98 -2.23 4.94
CA LEU A 37 -1.09 -2.10 3.79
C LEU A 37 -0.58 -3.49 3.39
N LEU A 38 -0.98 -3.96 2.22
CA LEU A 38 -0.52 -5.21 1.62
C LEU A 38 0.68 -4.92 0.72
N ILE A 39 1.86 -5.35 1.17
CA ILE A 39 3.12 -5.18 0.43
C ILE A 39 3.63 -6.54 -0.01
N GLY A 40 3.98 -6.63 -1.28
CA GLY A 40 4.48 -7.84 -1.92
C GLY A 40 5.92 -8.16 -1.55
N SER A 41 6.40 -9.37 -1.87
CA SER A 41 7.81 -9.72 -1.73
C SER A 41 8.57 -9.41 -3.03
N GLU A 42 9.84 -9.02 -2.92
CA GLU A 42 10.73 -9.01 -4.08
C GLU A 42 11.02 -10.43 -4.56
N PRO A 43 11.09 -10.69 -5.88
CA PRO A 43 10.85 -9.75 -6.99
C PRO A 43 9.39 -9.76 -7.51
N THR A 44 8.54 -10.65 -7.00
CA THR A 44 7.24 -10.99 -7.60
C THR A 44 6.12 -10.01 -7.27
N GLY A 45 6.31 -9.09 -6.33
CA GLY A 45 5.24 -8.25 -5.82
C GLY A 45 4.23 -9.05 -4.99
N VAL A 46 3.00 -8.55 -4.91
CA VAL A 46 1.90 -9.23 -4.21
C VAL A 46 1.40 -10.36 -5.11
N SER A 47 1.23 -11.57 -4.56
CA SER A 47 0.67 -12.68 -5.33
C SER A 47 -0.75 -12.33 -5.82
N GLU A 48 -1.12 -12.77 -7.03
CA GLU A 48 -2.46 -12.51 -7.60
C GLU A 48 -3.59 -12.89 -6.62
N ASP A 49 -3.42 -14.01 -5.92
CA ASP A 49 -4.33 -14.55 -4.91
C ASP A 49 -4.62 -13.57 -3.75
N LEU A 50 -3.60 -12.82 -3.31
CA LEU A 50 -3.71 -11.83 -2.24
C LEU A 50 -4.03 -10.44 -2.80
N GLY A 51 -3.54 -10.11 -4.00
CA GLY A 51 -3.86 -8.87 -4.71
C GLY A 51 -5.35 -8.75 -5.01
N GLY A 52 -6.00 -9.87 -5.35
CA GLY A 52 -7.45 -9.94 -5.54
C GLY A 52 -8.27 -9.73 -4.26
N LEU A 53 -7.65 -9.72 -3.07
CA LEU A 53 -8.32 -9.40 -1.81
C LEU A 53 -8.22 -7.91 -1.45
N ALA A 54 -7.36 -7.14 -2.14
CA ALA A 54 -7.19 -5.72 -1.90
C ALA A 54 -8.43 -4.96 -2.37
N ASP A 55 -8.90 -4.03 -1.52
CA ASP A 55 -10.01 -3.14 -1.83
C ASP A 55 -9.58 -2.03 -2.79
N ALA A 56 -8.29 -1.70 -2.78
CA ALA A 56 -7.69 -0.76 -3.72
C ALA A 56 -6.22 -1.02 -3.99
N SER A 57 -5.78 -0.55 -5.16
CA SER A 57 -4.37 -0.52 -5.56
C SER A 57 -3.93 0.90 -5.88
N VAL A 58 -2.72 1.27 -5.46
CA VAL A 58 -2.10 2.57 -5.74
C VAL A 58 -0.71 2.38 -6.33
N ARG A 59 -0.26 3.36 -7.12
CA ARG A 59 1.12 3.43 -7.61
C ARG A 59 1.86 4.60 -6.99
N ILE A 60 3.15 4.38 -6.75
CA ILE A 60 4.09 5.47 -6.49
C ILE A 60 4.60 5.94 -7.86
N PRO A 61 4.44 7.22 -8.23
CA PRO A 61 5.00 7.72 -9.48
C PRO A 61 6.52 7.52 -9.54
N THR A 62 7.00 6.83 -10.57
CA THR A 62 8.42 6.62 -10.85
C THR A 62 8.77 7.20 -12.23
N ILE A 63 10.06 7.45 -12.46
CA ILE A 63 10.57 7.73 -13.81
C ILE A 63 10.57 6.44 -14.64
N ALA A 64 10.28 6.53 -15.94
CA ALA A 64 10.07 5.38 -16.82
C ALA A 64 11.25 4.40 -16.91
N SER A 65 12.46 4.81 -16.56
CA SER A 65 13.66 3.97 -16.55
C SER A 65 13.80 3.06 -15.32
N LEU A 66 12.93 3.21 -14.31
CA LEU A 66 12.88 2.35 -13.13
C LEU A 66 11.71 1.39 -13.25
N GLU A 67 12.00 0.10 -13.44
CA GLU A 67 10.97 -0.94 -13.55
C GLU A 67 10.16 -1.10 -12.25
N SER A 68 10.81 -0.96 -11.09
CA SER A 68 10.15 -1.03 -9.78
C SER A 68 10.97 -0.33 -8.69
N LEU A 69 10.29 -0.03 -7.57
CA LEU A 69 10.95 0.38 -6.34
C LEU A 69 11.24 -0.84 -5.48
N ASN A 70 12.30 -0.75 -4.68
CA ASN A 70 12.53 -1.71 -3.62
C ASN A 70 11.32 -1.78 -2.68
N VAL A 71 10.97 -2.98 -2.22
CA VAL A 71 9.79 -3.26 -1.38
C VAL A 71 9.76 -2.41 -0.11
N ALA A 72 10.90 -2.27 0.57
CA ALA A 72 10.99 -1.48 1.79
C ALA A 72 10.84 0.02 1.49
N THR A 73 11.34 0.48 0.35
CA THR A 73 11.16 1.86 -0.12
C THR A 73 9.69 2.15 -0.45
N ALA A 74 9.02 1.25 -1.17
CA ALA A 74 7.59 1.38 -1.46
C ALA A 74 6.74 1.39 -0.19
N CYS A 75 7.07 0.52 0.77
CA CYS A 75 6.43 0.49 2.10
C CYS A 75 6.64 1.81 2.85
N ALA A 76 7.88 2.32 2.92
CA ALA A 76 8.20 3.56 3.61
C ALA A 76 7.48 4.77 3.01
N ILE A 77 7.45 4.90 1.67
CA ILE A 77 6.72 5.98 0.99
C ILE A 77 5.21 5.87 1.25
N SER A 78 4.67 4.65 1.25
CA SER A 78 3.24 4.43 1.51
C SER A 78 2.85 4.82 2.93
N LEU A 79 3.63 4.40 3.92
CA LEU A 79 3.41 4.78 5.32
C LEU A 79 3.59 6.27 5.54
N TYR A 80 4.58 6.90 4.89
CA TYR A 80 4.77 8.33 4.94
C TYR A 80 3.55 9.08 4.42
N GLU A 81 3.01 8.71 3.26
CA GLU A 81 1.84 9.38 2.67
C GLU A 81 0.60 9.22 3.55
N ILE A 82 0.35 8.02 4.09
CA ILE A 82 -0.73 7.77 5.06
C ILE A 82 -0.56 8.67 6.29
N SER A 83 0.66 8.76 6.84
CA SER A 83 0.96 9.61 8.00
C SER A 83 0.78 11.10 7.68
N ARG A 84 1.23 11.55 6.51
CA ARG A 84 1.11 12.93 6.02
C ARG A 84 -0.35 13.35 5.93
N GLN A 85 -1.23 12.51 5.40
CA GLN A 85 -2.67 12.78 5.33
C GLN A 85 -3.34 12.85 6.71
N ARG A 86 -2.74 12.19 7.71
CA ARG A 86 -3.21 12.20 9.11
C ARG A 86 -2.63 13.34 9.96
N GLY A 87 -1.85 14.24 9.36
CA GLY A 87 -1.24 15.37 10.08
C GLY A 87 0.07 15.03 10.80
N PHE A 88 0.75 13.96 10.38
CA PHE A 88 1.92 13.36 11.02
C PHE A 88 1.64 12.84 12.43
N LEU A 89 1.74 11.51 12.60
CA LEU A 89 1.96 10.95 13.94
C LEU A 89 3.28 11.53 14.46
N SER A 90 3.31 12.01 15.70
CA SER A 90 4.54 12.52 16.33
C SER A 90 5.55 11.37 16.47
N ILE A 91 6.36 11.17 15.43
CA ILE A 91 7.45 10.20 15.42
C ILE A 91 8.72 11.00 15.64
N THR A 92 9.32 10.85 16.83
CA THR A 92 10.68 11.31 17.10
C THR A 92 11.64 10.27 16.51
N LEU A 93 12.55 10.70 15.63
CA LEU A 93 13.61 9.87 15.06
C LEU A 93 14.80 9.76 16.02
#